data_AF-A0A2E9JIB1-F1
#
_entry.id   AF-A0A2E9JIB1-F1
#
_cell.length_a   1.000
_cell.length_b   1.000
_cell.length_c   1.000
_cell.angle_alpha   90.00
_cell.angle_beta   90.00
_cell.angle_gamma   90.00
#
_symmetry.space_group_name_H-M   'P 1'
#
loop_
_entity.id
_entity.type
_entity.pdbx_description
1 polymer ?
#
loop_
_entity_poly.entity_id
_entity_poly.type
_entity_poly.pdbx_seq_one_letter_code
_entity_poly.pdbx_strand_id
1 'polypeptide(L)'
;MTEEVATAGNSKLKLIIGASLAALLVAGVIGFTVYSSICPCDRTPGGFLFGDSADGPVADWSFANDVELCQLQIYAGIRPHSINLNCMATPEGGLYLSCSVCDTKYWASKVDSDERGTMRLDGVVYPVVVNRETDPAAMDRAWRARVDKLQVHGGPGNPAPPPDAQRGERWWTFRITSRT
;
A
#
# COMPACT_ATOMS: atom_id res chain seq x y z
N MET A 1 -59.12 -4.94 21.12
CA MET A 1 -58.78 -4.71 19.70
C MET A 1 -57.66 -3.66 19.51
N THR A 2 -57.09 -3.09 20.56
CA THR A 2 -56.08 -2.02 20.50
C THR A 2 -54.62 -2.50 20.63
N GLU A 3 -54.37 -3.62 21.31
CA GLU A 3 -53.00 -4.14 21.49
C GLU A 3 -52.43 -4.78 20.22
N GLU A 4 -53.24 -5.51 19.45
CA GLU A 4 -52.80 -6.26 18.27
C GLU A 4 -52.31 -5.35 17.11
N VAL A 5 -52.92 -4.16 16.98
CA VAL A 5 -52.54 -3.15 15.98
C VAL A 5 -51.22 -2.46 16.33
N ALA A 6 -50.98 -2.22 17.63
CA ALA A 6 -49.74 -1.60 18.10
C ALA A 6 -48.52 -2.51 17.92
N THR A 7 -48.68 -3.83 18.11
CA THR A 7 -47.59 -4.80 17.94
C THR A 7 -47.22 -4.98 16.46
N ALA A 8 -48.21 -5.01 15.56
CA ALA A 8 -47.99 -5.17 14.12
C ALA A 8 -47.27 -3.95 13.48
N GLY A 9 -47.60 -2.72 13.91
CA GLY A 9 -46.92 -1.50 13.45
C GLY A 9 -45.44 -1.44 13.87
N ASN A 10 -45.14 -1.87 15.10
CA ASN A 10 -43.78 -1.91 15.62
C ASN A 10 -42.92 -2.99 14.93
N SER A 11 -43.52 -4.14 14.56
CA SER A 11 -42.84 -5.20 13.81
C SER A 11 -42.45 -4.77 12.39
N LYS A 12 -43.36 -4.11 11.65
CA LYS A 12 -43.07 -3.57 10.31
C LYS A 12 -42.00 -2.49 10.34
N LEU A 13 -42.04 -1.59 11.33
CA LEU A 13 -41.02 -0.55 11.49
C LEU A 13 -39.63 -1.14 11.77
N LYS A 14 -39.53 -2.13 12.67
CA LYS A 14 -38.27 -2.84 12.94
C LYS A 14 -37.74 -3.57 11.70
N LEU A 15 -38.61 -4.17 10.90
CA LEU A 15 -38.24 -4.80 9.62
C LEU A 15 -37.72 -3.78 8.61
N ILE A 16 -38.37 -2.62 8.46
CA ILE A 16 -37.92 -1.57 7.54
C ILE A 16 -36.56 -1.01 7.98
N ILE A 17 -36.39 -0.72 9.27
CA ILE A 17 -35.11 -0.24 9.82
C ILE A 17 -34.01 -1.30 9.60
N GLY A 18 -34.30 -2.56 9.92
CA GLY A 18 -33.37 -3.66 9.71
C GLY A 18 -32.96 -3.83 8.24
N ALA A 19 -33.93 -3.80 7.32
CA ALA A 19 -33.68 -3.88 5.88
C ALA A 19 -32.86 -2.68 5.37
N SER A 20 -33.17 -1.47 5.85
CA SER A 20 -32.47 -0.24 5.47
C SER A 20 -31.02 -0.25 5.95
N LEU A 21 -30.79 -0.65 7.20
CA LEU A 21 -29.44 -0.80 7.76
C LEU A 21 -28.65 -1.87 7.00
N ALA A 22 -29.26 -3.01 6.70
CA ALA A 22 -28.61 -4.05 5.90
C ALA A 22 -28.24 -3.55 4.50
N ALA A 23 -29.15 -2.84 3.83
CA ALA A 23 -28.90 -2.26 2.50
C ALA A 23 -27.75 -1.24 2.52
N LEU A 24 -27.71 -0.36 3.55
CA LEU A 24 -26.61 0.59 3.73
C LEU A 24 -25.27 -0.11 3.98
N LEU A 25 -25.29 -1.18 4.77
CA LEU A 25 -24.08 -1.95 5.07
C LEU A 25 -23.55 -2.64 3.79
N VAL A 26 -24.44 -3.26 3.00
CA VAL A 26 -24.09 -3.86 1.71
C VAL A 26 -23.55 -2.81 0.74
N ALA A 27 -24.21 -1.66 0.61
CA ALA A 27 -23.75 -0.57 -0.25
C ALA A 27 -22.37 -0.05 0.19
N GLY A 28 -22.14 0.07 1.50
CA GLY A 28 -20.85 0.46 2.07
C GLY A 28 -19.73 -0.53 1.75
N VAL A 29 -19.99 -1.84 1.90
CA VAL A 29 -19.03 -2.89 1.56
C VAL A 29 -18.71 -2.87 0.07
N ILE A 30 -19.72 -2.80 -0.81
CA ILE A 30 -19.52 -2.73 -2.26
C ILE A 30 -18.70 -1.50 -2.63
N GLY A 31 -19.07 -0.33 -2.10
CA GLY A 31 -18.35 0.92 -2.35
C GLY A 31 -16.89 0.85 -1.92
N PHE A 32 -16.62 0.26 -0.75
CA PHE A 32 -15.26 0.11 -0.24
C PHE A 32 -14.43 -0.90 -1.05
N THR A 33 -15.02 -2.00 -1.50
CA THR A 33 -14.34 -2.98 -2.38
C THR A 33 -14.00 -2.37 -3.73
N VAL A 34 -14.94 -1.63 -4.34
CA VAL A 34 -14.70 -0.91 -5.60
C VAL A 34 -13.59 0.12 -5.44
N TYR A 35 -13.65 0.94 -4.38
CA TYR A 35 -12.60 1.90 -4.06
C TYR A 35 -11.22 1.24 -3.91
N SER A 36 -11.14 0.14 -3.16
CA SER A 36 -9.89 -0.60 -2.93
C SER A 36 -9.39 -1.32 -4.19
N SER A 37 -10.26 -1.63 -5.15
CA SER A 37 -9.86 -2.26 -6.42
C SER A 37 -9.33 -1.24 -7.44
N ILE A 38 -9.77 0.01 -7.34
CA ILE A 38 -9.38 1.09 -8.26
C ILE A 38 -8.16 1.86 -7.72
N CYS A 39 -8.08 2.07 -6.40
CA CYS A 39 -7.01 2.82 -5.77
C CYS A 39 -6.25 1.94 -4.76
N PRO A 40 -4.92 2.10 -4.63
CA PRO A 40 -4.20 3.37 -4.75
C PRO A 40 -3.97 3.79 -6.20
N CYS A 41 -4.27 5.06 -6.47
CA CYS A 41 -4.31 5.66 -7.80
C CYS A 41 -3.77 7.10 -7.69
N ASP A 42 -2.79 7.47 -8.51
CA ASP A 42 -2.06 8.75 -8.40
C ASP A 42 -1.62 9.07 -6.95
N ARG A 43 -2.22 10.10 -6.34
CA ARG A 43 -1.97 10.54 -4.95
C ARG A 43 -3.07 10.12 -3.99
N THR A 44 -4.11 9.46 -4.49
CA THR A 44 -5.23 8.98 -3.68
C THR A 44 -4.83 7.64 -3.07
N PRO A 45 -4.82 7.52 -1.74
CA PRO A 45 -4.54 6.25 -1.10
C PRO A 45 -5.64 5.23 -1.43
N GLY A 46 -5.34 3.95 -1.25
CA GLY A 46 -6.30 2.86 -1.36
C GLY A 46 -6.62 2.25 -0.01
N GLY A 47 -7.49 1.24 -0.03
CA GLY A 47 -7.78 0.35 1.09
C GLY A 47 -6.92 -0.90 1.01
N PHE A 48 -7.57 -2.04 0.83
CA PHE A 48 -6.88 -3.32 0.66
C PHE A 48 -6.26 -3.46 -0.75
N LEU A 49 -5.08 -4.06 -0.82
CA LEU A 49 -4.48 -4.53 -2.07
C LEU A 49 -4.97 -5.94 -2.36
N PHE A 50 -5.68 -6.07 -3.48
CA PHE A 50 -6.10 -7.35 -4.03
C PHE A 50 -5.21 -7.77 -5.19
N GLY A 51 -5.02 -9.07 -5.37
CA GLY A 51 -4.19 -9.65 -6.42
C GLY A 51 -3.96 -11.14 -6.21
N ASP A 52 -3.23 -11.76 -7.12
CA ASP A 52 -2.81 -13.16 -7.02
C ASP A 52 -1.81 -13.32 -5.87
N SER A 53 -1.91 -14.39 -5.10
CA SER A 53 -0.96 -14.64 -4.01
C SER A 53 0.38 -15.11 -4.57
N ALA A 54 1.48 -14.59 -4.05
CA ALA A 54 2.81 -15.14 -4.34
C ALA A 54 2.95 -16.57 -3.81
N ASP A 55 3.67 -17.41 -4.56
CA ASP A 55 4.01 -18.79 -4.20
C ASP A 55 5.19 -18.83 -3.22
N GLY A 56 4.94 -18.40 -1.98
CA GLY A 56 5.91 -18.48 -0.88
C GLY A 56 6.84 -17.25 -0.76
N PRO A 57 7.84 -17.33 0.14
CA PRO A 57 8.68 -16.20 0.45
C PRO A 57 9.71 -15.90 -0.67
N VAL A 58 9.93 -14.61 -0.90
CA VAL A 58 10.83 -14.10 -1.93
C VAL A 58 12.20 -13.76 -1.33
N ALA A 59 13.25 -14.40 -1.86
CA ALA A 59 14.65 -14.14 -1.47
C ALA A 59 15.35 -13.12 -2.38
N ASP A 60 14.97 -13.06 -3.66
CA ASP A 60 15.53 -12.14 -4.65
C ASP A 60 14.38 -11.34 -5.30
N TRP A 61 14.42 -10.03 -5.09
CA TRP A 61 13.40 -9.10 -5.58
C TRP A 61 13.80 -8.39 -6.87
N SER A 62 14.80 -8.86 -7.60
CA SER A 62 15.29 -8.20 -8.82
C SER A 62 14.18 -7.89 -9.84
N PHE A 63 13.15 -8.75 -9.93
CA PHE A 63 11.96 -8.54 -10.76
C PHE A 63 11.15 -7.27 -10.42
N ALA A 64 11.31 -6.71 -9.21
CA ALA A 64 10.68 -5.45 -8.82
C ALA A 64 11.20 -4.26 -9.64
N ASN A 65 12.32 -4.41 -10.35
CA ASN A 65 12.82 -3.39 -11.26
C ASN A 65 12.07 -3.35 -12.60
N ASP A 66 11.30 -4.39 -12.95
CA ASP A 66 10.54 -4.46 -14.21
C ASP A 66 9.21 -3.69 -14.17
N VAL A 67 8.75 -3.31 -12.97
CA VAL A 67 7.51 -2.54 -12.76
C VAL A 67 7.81 -1.07 -12.52
N GLU A 68 7.03 -0.14 -13.09
CA GLU A 68 7.27 1.30 -12.92
C GLU A 68 7.14 1.75 -11.46
N LEU A 69 6.05 1.34 -10.81
CA LEU A 69 5.75 1.62 -9.40
C LEU A 69 5.32 0.34 -8.70
N CYS A 70 5.58 0.27 -7.41
CA CYS A 70 4.98 -0.73 -6.55
C CYS A 70 3.81 -0.13 -5.77
N GLN A 71 3.01 -1.02 -5.19
CA GLN A 71 2.00 -0.64 -4.21
C GLN A 71 2.38 -1.22 -2.86
N LEU A 72 2.24 -0.42 -1.81
CA LEU A 72 2.41 -0.86 -0.43
C LEU A 72 1.10 -0.69 0.30
N GLN A 73 0.69 -1.70 1.06
CA GLN A 73 -0.34 -1.61 2.09
C GLN A 73 0.29 -1.83 3.47
N ILE A 74 -0.06 -0.97 4.41
CA ILE A 74 0.18 -1.15 5.85
C ILE A 74 -1.12 -0.93 6.62
N TYR A 75 -1.13 -1.27 7.91
CA TYR A 75 -2.24 -0.92 8.79
C TYR A 75 -1.95 0.38 9.52
N ALA A 76 -2.73 1.41 9.25
CA ALA A 76 -2.67 2.66 9.99
C ALA A 76 -3.73 2.65 11.09
N GLY A 77 -3.39 2.05 12.23
CA GLY A 77 -4.35 1.70 13.28
C GLY A 77 -5.27 0.57 12.80
N ILE A 78 -6.59 0.80 12.76
CA ILE A 78 -7.57 -0.23 12.35
C ILE A 78 -7.89 -0.24 10.85
N ARG A 79 -7.30 0.66 10.06
CA ARG A 79 -7.64 0.83 8.64
C ARG A 79 -6.49 0.37 7.74
N PRO A 80 -6.75 -0.46 6.72
CA PRO A 80 -5.77 -0.69 5.67
C PRO A 80 -5.53 0.63 4.93
N HIS A 81 -4.27 0.93 4.67
CA HIS A 81 -3.87 2.11 3.93
C HIS A 81 -2.86 1.67 2.87
N SER A 82 -3.25 1.79 1.60
CA SER A 82 -2.37 1.48 0.49
C SER A 82 -1.99 2.70 -0.33
N ILE A 83 -0.81 2.65 -0.95
CA ILE A 83 -0.19 3.76 -1.68
C ILE A 83 0.57 3.24 -2.90
N ASN A 84 0.72 4.09 -3.92
CA ASN A 84 1.66 3.89 -5.02
C ASN A 84 2.96 4.62 -4.71
N LEU A 85 4.10 3.93 -4.89
CA LEU A 85 5.40 4.52 -4.62
C LEU A 85 6.52 3.87 -5.43
N ASN A 86 7.66 4.56 -5.45
CA ASN A 86 8.89 4.02 -6.00
C ASN A 86 9.35 2.84 -5.15
N CYS A 87 9.69 1.76 -5.85
CA CYS A 87 10.39 0.61 -5.34
C CYS A 87 11.57 0.30 -6.23
N MET A 88 12.60 -0.30 -5.67
CA MET A 88 13.81 -0.63 -6.37
C MET A 88 14.47 -1.83 -5.68
N ALA A 89 14.95 -2.77 -6.49
CA ALA A 89 15.77 -3.86 -6.03
C ALA A 89 17.24 -3.53 -6.28
N THR A 90 18.10 -3.76 -5.28
CA THR A 90 19.55 -3.65 -5.47
C THR A 90 20.08 -4.86 -6.25
N PRO A 91 21.31 -4.80 -6.80
CA PRO A 91 21.92 -5.94 -7.49
C PRO A 91 22.04 -7.21 -6.63
N GLU A 92 22.03 -7.06 -5.30
CA GLU A 92 22.05 -8.18 -4.35
C GLU A 92 20.65 -8.78 -4.10
N GLY A 93 19.62 -8.32 -4.81
CA GLY A 93 18.24 -8.82 -4.71
C GLY A 93 17.42 -8.22 -3.56
N GLY A 94 17.95 -7.22 -2.86
CA GLY A 94 17.25 -6.56 -1.75
C GLY A 94 16.21 -5.55 -2.23
N LEU A 95 14.95 -5.67 -1.78
CA LEU A 95 13.89 -4.72 -2.09
C LEU A 95 13.87 -3.54 -1.13
N TYR A 96 13.80 -2.35 -1.71
CA TYR A 96 13.66 -1.11 -0.99
C TYR A 96 12.49 -0.29 -1.53
N LEU A 97 11.86 0.47 -0.62
CA LEU A 97 10.92 1.53 -0.93
C LEU A 97 11.51 2.85 -0.49
N SER A 98 10.95 3.93 -1.02
CA SER A 98 11.42 5.24 -0.63
C SER A 98 10.39 6.34 -0.82
N CYS A 99 10.67 7.47 -0.17
CA CYS A 99 10.02 8.71 -0.48
C CYS A 99 10.98 9.89 -0.27
N SER A 100 10.65 10.99 -0.93
CA SER A 100 11.15 12.32 -0.57
C SER A 100 10.15 12.97 0.39
N VAL A 101 10.65 13.82 1.30
CA VAL A 101 9.83 14.66 2.17
C VAL A 101 8.89 13.83 3.08
N CYS A 102 9.33 12.62 3.45
CA CYS A 102 8.50 11.59 4.05
C CYS A 102 7.94 11.94 5.43
N ASP A 103 8.58 12.85 6.14
CA ASP A 103 8.08 13.40 7.40
C ASP A 103 6.71 14.09 7.23
N THR A 104 6.33 14.44 6.00
CA THR A 104 4.99 14.99 5.67
C THR A 104 4.00 13.93 5.18
N LYS A 105 4.45 12.67 4.96
CA LYS A 105 3.63 11.60 4.39
C LYS A 105 3.04 10.74 5.49
N TYR A 106 1.70 10.62 5.48
CA TYR A 106 0.96 9.87 6.48
C TYR A 106 1.52 8.46 6.70
N TRP A 107 1.63 7.66 5.64
CA TRP A 107 2.08 6.26 5.72
C TRP A 107 3.48 6.12 6.32
N ALA A 108 4.40 7.02 5.99
CA ALA A 108 5.81 6.90 6.37
C ALA A 108 5.99 7.07 7.89
N SER A 109 5.11 7.84 8.53
CA SER A 109 5.05 8.00 9.99
C SER A 109 4.36 6.85 10.72
N LYS A 110 3.76 5.90 9.98
CA LYS A 110 3.01 4.75 10.52
C LYS A 110 3.74 3.43 10.38
N VAL A 111 4.93 3.44 9.80
CA VAL A 111 5.79 2.26 9.77
C VAL A 111 6.52 2.17 11.11
N ASP A 112 6.10 1.22 11.94
CA ASP A 112 6.79 0.86 13.18
C ASP A 112 7.87 -0.22 12.93
N SER A 113 8.52 -0.68 14.00
CA SER A 113 9.46 -1.81 13.91
C SER A 113 8.72 -3.08 13.51
N ASP A 114 9.27 -3.79 12.53
CA ASP A 114 8.73 -4.99 11.93
C ASP A 114 7.28 -4.83 11.44
N GLU A 115 6.99 -3.66 10.84
CA GLU A 115 5.65 -3.33 10.35
C GLU A 115 5.15 -4.37 9.34
N ARG A 116 3.98 -4.94 9.62
CA ARG A 116 3.39 -5.96 8.75
C ARG A 116 2.72 -5.29 7.56
N GLY A 117 3.21 -5.61 6.37
CA GLY A 117 2.69 -5.04 5.13
C GLY A 117 2.23 -6.07 4.11
N THR A 118 1.69 -5.55 3.01
CA THR A 118 1.46 -6.28 1.77
C THR A 118 2.01 -5.43 0.62
N MET A 119 2.90 -6.01 -0.17
CA MET A 119 3.35 -5.40 -1.42
C MET A 119 2.49 -5.92 -2.56
N ARG A 120 2.16 -5.08 -3.54
CA ARG A 120 1.63 -5.52 -4.83
C ARG A 120 2.55 -5.07 -5.96
N LEU A 121 2.95 -6.02 -6.79
CA LEU A 121 3.75 -5.81 -7.99
C LEU A 121 3.08 -6.58 -9.12
N ASP A 122 2.75 -5.87 -10.20
CA ASP A 122 2.10 -6.44 -11.40
C ASP A 122 0.93 -7.40 -11.11
N GLY A 123 0.04 -7.00 -10.21
CA GLY A 123 -1.13 -7.80 -9.84
C GLY A 123 -0.89 -8.94 -8.85
N VAL A 124 0.36 -9.24 -8.48
CA VAL A 124 0.70 -10.24 -7.46
C VAL A 124 0.91 -9.57 -6.11
N VAL A 125 0.32 -10.12 -5.05
CA VAL A 125 0.45 -9.66 -3.67
C VAL A 125 1.43 -10.52 -2.86
N TYR A 126 2.29 -9.86 -2.11
CA TYR A 126 3.35 -10.47 -1.31
C TYR A 126 3.22 -10.04 0.15
N PRO A 127 3.11 -10.98 1.10
CA PRO A 127 3.21 -10.66 2.52
C PRO A 127 4.65 -10.23 2.85
N VAL A 128 4.78 -9.08 3.50
CA VAL A 128 6.11 -8.51 3.82
C VAL A 128 6.18 -7.97 5.24
N VAL A 129 7.43 -7.73 5.66
CA VAL A 129 7.78 -6.82 6.74
C VAL A 129 8.43 -5.58 6.15
N VAL A 130 8.01 -4.41 6.64
CA VAL A 130 8.50 -3.10 6.23
C VAL A 130 9.27 -2.50 7.38
N ASN A 131 10.54 -2.22 7.18
CA ASN A 131 11.37 -1.62 8.22
C ASN A 131 12.02 -0.35 7.73
N ARG A 132 12.11 0.63 8.62
CA ARG A 132 12.82 1.86 8.31
C ARG A 132 14.32 1.57 8.23
N GLU A 133 14.94 1.87 7.08
CA GLU A 133 16.39 1.76 6.89
C GLU A 133 17.06 3.07 7.28
N THR A 134 18.12 2.95 8.09
CA THR A 134 18.90 4.08 8.62
C THR A 134 20.41 3.89 8.43
N ASP A 135 20.87 2.71 7.99
CA ASP A 135 22.26 2.52 7.57
C ASP A 135 22.54 3.35 6.31
N PRO A 136 23.45 4.36 6.37
CA PRO A 136 23.73 5.21 5.22
C PRO A 136 24.18 4.42 3.98
N ALA A 137 24.97 3.35 4.17
CA ALA A 137 25.45 2.56 3.04
C ALA A 137 24.31 1.80 2.34
N ALA A 138 23.38 1.22 3.10
CA ALA A 138 22.17 0.61 2.56
C ALA A 138 21.26 1.65 1.86
N MET A 139 21.09 2.82 2.46
CA MET A 139 20.31 3.90 1.85
C MET A 139 20.91 4.37 0.52
N ASP A 140 22.23 4.44 0.43
CA ASP A 140 22.94 4.86 -0.78
C ASP A 140 22.91 3.76 -1.87
N ARG A 141 22.91 2.48 -1.50
CA ARG A 141 22.63 1.37 -2.43
C ARG A 141 21.22 1.45 -3.00
N ALA A 142 20.22 1.65 -2.14
CA ALA A 142 18.83 1.81 -2.56
C ALA A 142 18.65 3.04 -3.45
N TRP A 143 19.34 4.15 -3.14
CA TRP A 143 19.31 5.34 -3.98
C TRP A 143 19.90 5.10 -5.38
N ARG A 144 21.07 4.45 -5.48
CA ARG A 144 21.64 4.09 -6.79
C ARG A 144 20.71 3.20 -7.59
N ALA A 145 20.15 2.16 -6.96
CA ALA A 145 19.16 1.28 -7.60
C ALA A 145 17.94 2.06 -8.11
N ARG A 146 17.48 3.08 -7.37
CA ARG A 146 16.42 3.97 -7.85
C ARG A 146 16.85 4.77 -9.07
N VAL A 147 18.01 5.41 -9.02
CA VAL A 147 18.50 6.25 -10.12
C VAL A 147 18.61 5.41 -11.39
N ASP A 148 19.18 4.22 -11.30
CA ASP A 148 19.31 3.27 -12.41
C ASP A 148 17.93 2.89 -12.97
N LYS A 149 17.00 2.46 -12.11
CA LYS A 149 15.64 2.10 -12.52
C LYS A 149 14.91 3.25 -13.22
N LEU A 150 15.06 4.47 -12.72
CA LEU A 150 14.39 5.63 -13.31
C LEU A 150 14.99 6.09 -14.63
N GLN A 151 16.21 5.67 -14.99
CA GLN A 151 16.69 5.90 -16.35
C GLN A 151 15.83 5.16 -17.39
N VAL A 152 15.17 4.07 -16.99
CA VAL A 152 14.30 3.25 -17.84
C VAL A 152 12.82 3.60 -17.65
N HIS A 153 12.37 3.70 -16.39
CA HIS A 153 10.96 3.87 -16.02
C HIS A 153 10.58 5.29 -15.60
N GLY A 154 11.48 6.25 -15.69
CA GLY A 154 11.21 7.64 -15.33
C GLY A 154 10.21 8.31 -16.26
N GLY A 155 9.44 9.26 -15.73
CA GLY A 155 8.44 10.01 -16.49
C GLY A 155 8.05 11.34 -15.83
N PRO A 156 7.12 12.12 -16.42
CA PRO A 156 6.74 13.44 -15.91
C PRO A 156 6.29 13.46 -14.43
N GLY A 157 5.67 12.38 -13.95
CA GLY A 157 5.24 12.23 -12.55
C GLY A 157 6.32 11.67 -11.60
N ASN A 158 7.40 11.12 -12.14
CA ASN A 158 8.49 10.49 -11.41
C ASN A 158 9.80 10.61 -12.21
N PRO A 159 10.37 11.83 -12.30
CA PRO A 159 11.47 12.08 -13.21
C PRO A 159 12.74 11.37 -12.77
N ALA A 160 13.51 10.94 -13.76
CA ALA A 160 14.84 10.38 -13.57
C ALA A 160 15.81 11.47 -13.08
N PRO A 161 16.47 11.29 -11.92
CA PRO A 161 17.62 12.10 -11.57
C PRO A 161 18.79 11.83 -12.54
N PRO A 162 19.77 12.75 -12.65
CA PRO A 162 21.05 12.44 -13.30
C PRO A 162 21.71 11.17 -12.72
N PRO A 163 22.46 10.39 -13.52
CA PRO A 163 23.09 9.15 -13.04
C PRO A 163 24.03 9.33 -11.84
N ASP A 164 24.65 10.51 -11.69
CA ASP A 164 25.56 10.87 -10.61
C ASP A 164 24.88 11.63 -9.46
N ALA A 165 23.56 11.78 -9.50
CA ALA A 165 22.81 12.51 -8.49
C ALA A 165 23.02 11.90 -7.10
N GLN A 166 23.23 12.77 -6.12
CA GLN A 166 23.32 12.35 -4.72
C GLN A 166 21.93 12.24 -4.09
N ARG A 167 21.82 11.36 -3.09
CA ARG A 167 20.59 11.18 -2.31
C ARG A 167 20.28 12.47 -1.53
N GLY A 168 19.06 12.97 -1.67
CA GLY A 168 18.62 14.18 -0.97
C GLY A 168 18.52 14.00 0.55
N GLU A 169 18.63 15.10 1.30
CA GLU A 169 18.65 15.07 2.78
C GLU A 169 17.32 14.59 3.38
N ARG A 170 16.18 14.98 2.80
CA ARG A 170 14.83 14.57 3.26
C ARG A 170 14.35 13.26 2.63
N TRP A 171 15.29 12.40 2.29
CA TRP A 171 15.05 11.09 1.72
C TRP A 171 14.94 10.01 2.80
N TRP A 172 13.85 9.25 2.80
CA TRP A 172 13.72 8.09 3.66
C TRP A 172 13.70 6.81 2.81
N THR A 173 14.39 5.78 3.30
CA THR A 173 14.46 4.45 2.69
C THR A 173 13.81 3.45 3.63
N PHE A 174 13.07 2.50 3.07
CA PHE A 174 12.48 1.39 3.82
C PHE A 174 12.96 0.09 3.20
N ARG A 175 13.40 -0.85 4.02
CA ARG A 175 13.76 -2.20 3.59
C ARG A 175 12.55 -3.10 3.66
N ILE A 176 12.37 -3.92 2.63
CA ILE A 176 11.29 -4.89 2.54
C ILE A 176 11.88 -6.29 2.64
N THR A 177 11.29 -7.11 3.49
CA THR A 177 11.61 -8.52 3.59
C THR A 177 10.34 -9.35 3.46
N SER A 178 10.45 -10.49 2.79
CA SER A 178 9.31 -11.39 2.64
C SER A 178 8.96 -12.03 3.98
N ARG A 179 7.66 -12.27 4.21
CA ARG A 179 7.15 -12.97 5.38
C ARG A 179 6.47 -14.26 4.96
N THR A 180 6.60 -15.30 5.77
CA THR A 180 5.85 -16.55 5.66
C THR A 180 4.40 -16.38 6.10
#